data_AF-A0A2V7BNZ2-F1
#
_entry.id   AF-A0A2V7BNZ2-F1
#
_cell.length_a   1.000
_cell.length_b   1.000
_cell.length_c   1.000
_cell.angle_alpha   90.00
_cell.angle_beta   90.00
_cell.angle_gamma   90.00
#
_symmetry.space_group_name_H-M   'P 1'
#
loop_
_entity.id
_entity.type
_entity.pdbx_description
1 polymer ?
#
loop_
_entity_poly.entity_id
_entity_poly.type
_entity_poly.pdbx_seq_one_letter_code
_entity_poly.pdbx_strand_id
1 'polypeptide(L)'
;MANDRGLLPKARREDLTEELRGRLDRWYRDAYEDDNLFLTMARRPGPLDATMGFVRYAYGGASSIEPELFEIVRVRLAWKNRCVH
;
A
#
# COMPACT_ATOMS: atom_id res chain seq x y z
N MET A 1 -8.27 -0.23 14.75
CA MET A 1 -8.85 1.10 15.09
C MET A 1 -8.66 2.04 13.91
N ALA A 2 -9.61 2.92 13.62
CA ALA A 2 -9.38 4.06 12.73
C ALA A 2 -8.38 4.99 13.47
N ASN A 3 -7.30 5.41 12.82
CA ASN A 3 -6.36 6.38 13.40
C ASN A 3 -6.66 7.78 12.85
N ASP A 4 -5.91 8.78 13.30
CA ASP A 4 -6.01 10.17 12.81
C ASP A 4 -5.76 10.33 11.29
N ARG A 5 -5.44 9.25 10.58
CA ARG A 5 -5.11 9.22 9.16
C ARG A 5 -6.14 8.47 8.31
N GLY A 6 -7.28 8.04 8.85
CA GLY A 6 -8.28 7.32 8.03
C GLY A 6 -9.60 6.99 8.74
N LEU A 7 -10.67 6.91 7.95
CA LEU A 7 -12.03 6.57 8.44
C LEU A 7 -12.27 5.06 8.58
N LEU A 8 -11.41 4.23 7.98
CA LEU A 8 -11.52 2.78 8.04
C LEU A 8 -10.67 2.21 9.17
N PRO A 9 -11.18 1.22 9.91
CA PRO A 9 -10.41 0.62 10.98
C PRO A 9 -9.27 -0.23 10.41
N LYS A 10 -8.08 -0.10 10.99
CA LYS A 10 -6.96 -1.00 10.71
C LYS A 10 -7.14 -2.39 11.32
N ALA A 11 -6.53 -3.39 10.70
CA ALA A 11 -6.22 -4.66 11.34
C ALA A 11 -5.27 -4.43 12.52
N ARG A 12 -5.42 -5.18 13.59
CA ARG A 12 -4.43 -5.20 14.68
C ARG A 12 -3.27 -6.10 14.26
N ARG A 13 -2.05 -5.75 14.64
CA ARG A 13 -0.84 -6.49 14.24
C ARG A 13 -0.85 -7.90 14.84
N GLU A 14 -1.35 -8.04 16.06
CA GLU A 14 -1.52 -9.32 16.75
C GLU A 14 -2.50 -10.27 16.06
N ASP A 15 -3.46 -9.74 15.29
CA ASP A 15 -4.48 -10.54 14.58
C ASP A 15 -4.05 -10.92 13.16
N LEU A 16 -2.87 -10.48 12.70
CA LEU A 16 -2.40 -10.82 11.37
C LEU A 16 -2.02 -12.30 11.30
N THR A 17 -2.40 -12.93 10.19
CA THR A 17 -1.86 -14.25 9.82
C THR A 17 -0.35 -14.14 9.62
N GLU A 18 0.34 -15.28 9.72
CA GLU A 18 1.79 -15.33 9.52
C GLU A 18 2.21 -14.78 8.15
N GLU A 19 1.43 -15.09 7.11
CA GLU A 19 1.65 -14.57 5.77
C GLU A 19 1.55 -13.03 5.72
N LEU A 20 0.51 -12.45 6.31
CA LEU A 20 0.30 -11.00 6.31
C LEU A 20 1.35 -10.28 7.16
N ARG A 21 1.81 -10.90 8.25
CA ARG A 21 2.91 -10.40 9.06
C ARG A 21 4.20 -10.34 8.25
N GLY A 22 4.58 -11.43 7.59
CA GLY A 22 5.76 -11.44 6.72
C GLY A 22 5.66 -10.46 5.54
N ARG A 23 4.45 -10.19 5.03
CA ARG A 23 4.22 -9.16 4.00
C ARG A 23 4.37 -7.74 4.55
N LEU A 24 3.91 -7.49 5.77
CA LEU A 24 4.07 -6.20 6.45
C LEU A 24 5.56 -5.90 6.74
N ASP A 25 6.35 -6.91 7.11
CA ASP A 25 7.79 -6.72 7.34
C ASP A 25 8.51 -6.33 6.04
N ARG A 26 8.15 -6.96 4.91
CA ARG A 26 8.66 -6.56 3.59
C ARG A 26 8.21 -5.17 3.19
N TRP A 27 6.96 -4.81 3.49
CA TRP A 27 6.42 -3.48 3.21
C TRP A 27 7.25 -2.37 3.87
N TYR A 28 7.61 -2.52 5.14
CA TYR A 28 8.46 -1.57 5.84
C TYR A 28 9.88 -1.48 5.29
N ARG A 29 10.42 -2.60 4.82
CA ARG A 29 11.77 -2.65 4.27
C ARG A 29 11.86 -2.03 2.88
N ASP A 30 10.86 -2.29 2.04
CA ASP A 30 10.99 -2.12 0.59
C ASP A 30 10.16 -0.95 0.04
N ALA A 31 9.13 -0.47 0.75
CA ALA A 31 8.11 0.39 0.15
C ALA A 31 7.83 1.70 0.90
N TYR A 32 7.40 1.63 2.16
CA TYR A 32 6.94 2.81 2.91
C TYR A 32 7.24 2.72 4.41
N GLU A 33 7.44 3.86 5.04
CA GLU A 33 7.68 3.97 6.50
C GLU A 33 6.38 3.84 7.33
N ASP A 34 5.20 3.92 6.71
CA ASP A 34 3.90 3.87 7.39
C ASP A 34 3.13 2.58 7.08
N ASP A 35 2.23 2.18 7.98
CA ASP A 35 1.40 0.98 7.84
C ASP A 35 -0.05 1.24 7.46
N ASN A 36 -0.41 2.50 7.16
CA ASN A 36 -1.80 2.93 7.12
C ASN A 36 -2.56 2.23 6.00
N LEU A 37 -2.01 2.26 4.79
CA LEU A 37 -2.59 1.58 3.65
C LEU A 37 -2.61 0.06 3.87
N PHE A 38 -1.48 -0.52 4.27
CA PHE A 38 -1.34 -1.96 4.44
C PHE A 38 -2.34 -2.51 5.47
N LEU A 39 -2.34 -2.00 6.70
CA LEU A 39 -3.18 -2.52 7.79
C LEU A 39 -4.67 -2.21 7.57
N THR A 40 -5.00 -1.14 6.87
CA THR A 40 -6.40 -0.87 6.47
C THR A 40 -6.87 -1.96 5.49
N MET A 41 -6.04 -2.29 4.51
CA MET A 41 -6.36 -3.28 3.48
C MET A 41 -6.23 -4.72 3.99
N ALA A 42 -5.40 -5.00 4.99
CA ALA A 42 -5.24 -6.34 5.58
C ALA A 42 -6.54 -6.93 6.16
N ARG A 43 -7.54 -6.08 6.47
CA ARG A 43 -8.88 -6.54 6.84
C ARG A 43 -9.69 -7.11 5.68
N ARG A 44 -9.24 -6.87 4.45
CA ARG A 44 -9.85 -7.30 3.18
C ARG A 44 -8.74 -7.81 2.25
N PRO A 45 -8.35 -9.09 2.38
CA PRO A 45 -7.18 -9.64 1.68
C PRO A 45 -7.20 -9.46 0.15
N GLY A 46 -8.37 -9.63 -0.50
CA GLY A 46 -8.48 -9.44 -1.95
C GLY A 46 -8.05 -8.05 -2.44
N PRO A 47 -8.62 -6.95 -1.89
CA PRO A 47 -8.13 -5.60 -2.16
C PRO A 47 -6.64 -5.38 -1.86
N LEU A 48 -6.12 -5.97 -0.78
CA LEU A 48 -4.69 -5.90 -0.46
C LEU A 48 -3.84 -6.56 -1.56
N ASP A 49 -4.25 -7.73 -2.03
CA ASP A 49 -3.56 -8.47 -3.10
C ASP A 49 -3.57 -7.70 -4.42
N ALA A 50 -4.72 -7.15 -4.81
CA ALA A 50 -4.82 -6.30 -5.99
C ALA A 50 -3.91 -5.06 -5.89
N THR A 51 -3.87 -4.42 -4.71
CA THR A 51 -3.03 -3.25 -4.46
C THR A 51 -1.55 -3.60 -4.58
N MET A 52 -1.12 -4.68 -3.92
CA MET A 52 0.28 -5.12 -3.97
C MET A 52 0.68 -5.61 -5.36
N GLY A 53 -0.25 -6.22 -6.11
CA GLY A 53 -0.06 -6.57 -7.52
C GLY A 53 0.21 -5.34 -8.37
N PHE A 54 -0.57 -4.27 -8.19
CA PHE A 54 -0.35 -3.00 -8.87
C PHE A 54 1.00 -2.35 -8.48
N VAL A 55 1.34 -2.31 -7.19
CA VAL A 55 2.64 -1.81 -6.72
C VAL A 55 3.79 -2.58 -7.35
N ARG A 56 3.71 -3.92 -7.39
CA ARG A 56 4.71 -4.77 -8.04
C ARG A 56 4.81 -4.51 -9.54
N TYR A 57 3.69 -4.28 -10.21
CA TYR A 57 3.70 -3.95 -11.62
C TYR A 57 4.41 -2.61 -11.87
N ALA A 58 4.04 -1.56 -11.11
CA ALA A 58 4.56 -0.21 -11.28
C ALA A 58 6.05 -0.09 -10.91
N TYR A 59 6.49 -0.75 -9.84
CA TYR A 59 7.84 -0.54 -9.26
C TYR A 59 8.74 -1.77 -9.27
N GLY A 60 8.19 -2.96 -9.50
CA GLY A 60 8.92 -4.23 -9.48
C GLY A 60 9.56 -4.62 -10.81
N GLY A 61 9.69 -3.70 -11.76
CA GLY A 61 10.33 -3.92 -13.06
C GLY A 61 9.50 -4.66 -14.11
N ALA A 62 8.21 -4.91 -13.84
CA ALA A 62 7.32 -5.55 -14.81
C ALA A 62 6.70 -4.56 -15.82
N SER A 63 6.71 -3.26 -15.50
CA SER A 63 6.29 -2.23 -16.44
C SER A 63 7.41 -1.85 -17.42
N SER A 64 7.01 -1.44 -18.63
CA SER A 64 7.92 -0.82 -19.61
C SER A 64 8.18 0.67 -19.35
N ILE A 65 7.53 1.26 -18.35
CA ILE A 65 7.71 2.66 -17.95
C ILE A 65 8.67 2.69 -16.77
N GLU A 66 9.60 3.65 -16.80
CA GLU A 66 10.56 3.88 -15.73
C GLU A 66 9.86 4.21 -14.40
N PRO A 67 10.31 3.66 -13.26
CA PRO A 67 9.69 3.88 -11.96
C PRO A 67 9.49 5.36 -11.61
N GLU A 68 10.44 6.22 -11.98
CA GLU A 68 10.41 7.66 -11.76
C GLU A 68 9.27 8.34 -12.53
N LEU A 69 9.00 7.90 -13.77
CA LEU A 69 7.88 8.42 -14.55
C LEU A 69 6.54 7.92 -14.01
N PHE A 70 6.48 6.68 -13.53
CA PHE A 70 5.31 6.15 -12.84
C PHE A 70 4.96 6.97 -11.60
N GLU A 71 5.98 7.38 -10.84
CA GLU A 71 5.82 8.19 -9.65
C GLU A 71 5.24 9.58 -9.98
N ILE A 72 5.69 10.22 -11.06
CA ILE A 72 5.13 11.49 -11.54
C ILE A 72 3.64 11.33 -11.88
N VAL A 73 3.28 10.27 -12.60
CA VAL A 73 1.88 9.99 -12.94
C VAL A 73 1.05 9.76 -11.68
N ARG A 74 1.57 8.98 -10.71
CA ARG A 74 0.91 8.74 -9.43
C ARG A 74 0.66 10.03 -8.67
N VAL A 75 1.68 10.87 -8.50
CA VAL A 75 1.55 12.16 -7.79
C VAL A 75 0.56 13.08 -8.51
N ARG A 76 0.61 13.16 -9.85
CA ARG A 76 -0.31 13.98 -10.64
C ARG A 76 -1.76 13.53 -10.48
N LEU A 77 -2.00 12.22 -10.47
CA LEU A 77 -3.33 11.62 -10.26
C LEU A 77 -3.81 11.81 -8.82
N ALA A 78 -2.94 11.61 -7.83
CA ALA A 78 -3.25 11.85 -6.42
C ALA A 78 -3.69 13.30 -6.20
N TRP A 79 -2.90 14.26 -6.71
CA TRP A 79 -3.25 15.68 -6.66
C TRP A 79 -4.59 15.98 -7.33
N LYS A 80 -4.83 15.46 -8.55
CA LYS A 80 -6.08 15.70 -9.30
C LYS A 80 -7.30 15.15 -8.55
N ASN A 81 -7.13 14.04 -7.84
CA ASN A 81 -8.17 13.40 -7.04
C ASN A 81 -8.22 13.91 -5.60
N ARG A 82 -7.41 14.91 -5.23
CA ARG A 82 -7.31 15.45 -3.87
C ARG A 82 -7.01 14.37 -2.82
N CYS A 83 -6.25 13.35 -3.22
CA CYS A 83 -5.74 12.34 -2.31
C CYS A 83 -4.60 12.99 -1.50
N VAL A 84 -4.78 13.06 -0.18
CA VAL A 84 -3.79 13.62 0.72
C VAL A 84 -2.74 12.54 0.99
N HIS A 85 -1.49 12.83 0.62
CA HIS A 85 -0.35 11.95 0.90
C HIS A 85 0.25 12.23 2.27
#